data_AF-A0A8S9MCI6-F1
#
_entry.id   AF-A0A8S9MCI6-F1
#
_cell.length_a   1.000
_cell.length_b   1.000
_cell.length_c   1.000
_cell.angle_alpha   90.00
_cell.angle_beta   90.00
_cell.angle_gamma   90.00
#
_symmetry.space_group_name_H-M   'P 1'
#
loop_
_entity.id
_entity.type
_entity.pdbx_description
1 polymer ?
#
loop_
_entity_poly.entity_id
_entity_poly.type
_entity_poly.pdbx_seq_one_letter_code
_entity_poly.pdbx_strand_id
1 'polypeptide(L)'
;MGNCLIGDVAGGKQAIGGVQQRLTSTTTTNNAGQNDAVDFFFRSRGQYPLFSQIELSLSASNLIDRDITSKSDPMAVMYLRKKDGNLEEIGRTEVILNSLNPNWIEKITVSFQFETVQTLV
;
A
#
# COMPACT_ATOMS: atom_id res chain seq x y z
N MET A 1 21.47 11.29 -58.13
CA MET A 1 22.49 11.43 -57.07
C MET A 1 21.75 11.54 -55.75
N GLY A 2 22.09 10.69 -54.76
CA GLY A 2 21.56 10.77 -53.40
C GLY A 2 20.62 9.64 -53.00
N ASN A 3 21.20 8.46 -52.75
CA ASN A 3 20.62 7.39 -51.93
C ASN A 3 20.93 7.68 -50.46
N CYS A 4 19.95 7.59 -49.56
CA CYS A 4 20.17 7.20 -48.16
C CYS A 4 18.98 6.35 -47.70
N LEU A 5 19.28 5.08 -47.37
CA LEU A 5 18.41 4.10 -46.74
C LEU A 5 18.69 4.07 -45.23
N ILE A 6 17.79 3.37 -44.49
CA ILE A 6 17.88 2.84 -43.11
C ILE A 6 17.28 3.80 -42.05
N GLY A 7 16.31 3.41 -41.23
CA GLY A 7 15.81 2.07 -40.91
C GLY A 7 14.52 2.07 -40.08
N ASP A 8 13.93 0.87 -40.04
CA ASP A 8 12.86 0.31 -39.22
C ASP A 8 12.11 1.24 -38.25
N VAL A 9 10.91 1.66 -38.66
CA VAL A 9 9.85 2.02 -37.71
C VAL A 9 9.28 0.70 -37.17
N ALA A 10 9.88 0.23 -36.08
CA ALA A 10 9.21 -0.70 -35.17
C ALA A 10 7.95 -0.02 -34.65
N GLY A 11 6.81 -0.71 -34.77
CA GLY A 11 5.48 -0.20 -34.45
C GLY A 11 5.35 0.31 -33.01
N GLY A 12 5.50 1.62 -32.85
CA GLY A 12 4.98 2.36 -31.71
C GLY A 12 3.74 3.12 -32.18
N LYS A 13 2.55 2.69 -31.79
CA LYS A 13 1.34 3.50 -31.94
C LYS A 13 1.53 4.75 -31.05
N GLN A 14 1.79 5.90 -31.67
CA GLN A 14 1.76 7.17 -30.95
C GLN A 14 0.31 7.46 -30.52
N ALA A 15 0.10 7.65 -29.22
CA ALA A 15 -1.18 8.13 -28.70
C ALA A 15 -1.29 9.63 -28.97
N ILE A 16 -2.29 10.00 -29.77
CA ILE A 16 -2.65 11.40 -30.04
C ILE A 16 -3.52 11.87 -28.87
N GLY A 17 -2.93 12.63 -27.94
CA GLY A 17 -3.65 13.16 -26.78
C GLY A 17 -2.72 13.96 -25.88
N GLY A 18 -2.51 15.22 -26.21
CA GLY A 18 -1.74 16.15 -25.39
C GLY A 18 -2.48 16.50 -24.11
N VAL A 19 -2.00 16.00 -22.97
CA VAL A 19 -2.14 16.65 -21.66
C VAL A 19 -0.78 16.46 -20.97
N GLN A 20 -0.16 17.56 -20.54
CA GLN A 20 1.11 17.55 -19.80
C GLN A 20 1.03 16.52 -18.65
N GLN A 21 1.85 15.47 -18.73
CA GLN A 21 2.10 14.58 -17.62
C GLN A 21 2.71 15.41 -16.48
N ARG A 22 1.90 15.74 -15.47
CA ARG A 22 2.43 16.03 -14.14
C ARG A 22 2.95 14.70 -13.62
N LEU A 23 4.28 14.58 -13.58
CA LEU A 23 4.98 13.44 -12.99
C LEU A 23 4.56 13.36 -11.51
N THR A 24 3.66 12.44 -11.17
CA THR A 24 3.51 11.99 -9.79
C THR A 24 4.43 10.81 -9.63
N SER A 25 5.61 11.07 -9.07
CA SER A 25 6.56 10.07 -8.62
C SER A 25 5.93 9.26 -7.49
N THR A 26 5.25 8.17 -7.83
CA THR A 26 5.03 7.06 -6.89
C THR A 26 6.25 6.16 -6.99
N THR A 27 7.31 6.56 -6.29
CA THR A 27 8.40 5.65 -5.93
C THR A 27 7.86 4.68 -4.88
N THR A 28 8.29 3.40 -4.97
CA THR A 28 8.35 2.33 -3.93
C THR A 28 7.61 1.07 -4.40
N THR A 29 8.27 0.16 -5.13
CA THR A 29 8.93 -1.06 -4.58
C THR A 29 8.04 -1.82 -3.59
N ASN A 30 7.30 -2.83 -4.06
CA ASN A 30 7.18 -4.18 -3.50
C ASN A 30 5.93 -4.89 -4.09
N ASN A 31 6.17 -5.85 -4.99
CA ASN A 31 5.38 -7.05 -5.29
C ASN A 31 3.86 -7.07 -5.00
N ALA A 32 3.09 -6.18 -5.61
CA ALA A 32 1.73 -6.47 -6.05
C ALA A 32 1.44 -5.56 -7.24
N GLY A 33 1.08 -6.13 -8.39
CA GLY A 33 0.88 -5.40 -9.64
C GLY A 33 -0.25 -4.38 -9.55
N GLN A 34 0.05 -3.16 -9.12
CA GLN A 34 -0.81 -2.02 -9.37
C GLN A 34 -0.59 -1.63 -10.83
N ASN A 35 -1.48 -2.12 -11.70
CA ASN A 35 -1.45 -1.79 -13.11
C ASN A 35 -1.85 -0.32 -13.26
N ASP A 36 -0.88 0.60 -13.32
CA ASP A 36 -1.11 2.04 -13.52
C ASP A 36 -2.06 2.32 -14.69
N ALA A 37 -1.99 1.50 -15.75
CA ALA A 37 -2.90 1.56 -16.90
C ALA A 37 -4.39 1.41 -16.53
N VAL A 38 -4.71 0.61 -15.51
CA VAL A 38 -6.07 0.38 -15.03
C VAL A 38 -6.57 1.61 -14.26
N ASP A 39 -5.72 2.22 -13.42
CA ASP A 39 -6.05 3.47 -12.72
C ASP A 39 -6.26 4.61 -13.72
N PHE A 40 -5.36 4.79 -14.69
CA PHE A 40 -5.50 5.77 -15.78
C PHE A 40 -6.79 5.56 -16.58
N PHE A 41 -7.15 4.31 -16.88
CA PHE A 41 -8.36 3.99 -17.62
C PHE A 41 -9.62 4.41 -16.87
N PHE A 42 -9.75 4.03 -15.59
CA PHE A 42 -10.90 4.41 -14.77
C PHE A 42 -10.97 5.92 -14.56
N ARG A 43 -9.81 6.54 -14.29
CA ARG A 43 -9.70 8.00 -14.12
C ARG A 43 -10.06 8.79 -15.38
N SER A 44 -9.69 8.30 -16.56
CA SER A 44 -10.05 8.91 -17.85
C SER A 44 -11.56 8.86 -18.12
N ARG A 45 -12.26 7.93 -17.48
CA ARG A 45 -13.72 7.75 -17.55
C ARG A 45 -14.46 8.46 -16.41
N GLY A 46 -13.76 9.26 -15.60
CA GLY A 46 -14.33 9.95 -14.44
C GLY A 46 -14.66 9.01 -13.27
N GLN A 47 -14.18 7.77 -13.29
CA GLN A 47 -14.31 6.83 -12.18
C GLN A 47 -13.10 6.99 -11.27
N TYR A 48 -13.25 7.79 -10.22
CA TYR A 48 -12.22 7.97 -9.20
C TYR A 48 -12.46 7.00 -8.05
N PRO A 49 -11.42 6.31 -7.54
CA PRO A 49 -11.54 5.62 -6.26
C PRO A 49 -11.87 6.67 -5.18
N LEU A 50 -12.96 6.43 -4.44
CA LEU A 50 -13.38 7.31 -3.33
C LEU A 50 -12.63 7.00 -2.02
N PHE A 51 -11.49 6.31 -2.11
CA PHE A 51 -10.66 5.95 -0.97
C PHE A 51 -9.19 6.26 -1.26
N SER A 52 -8.41 6.50 -0.20
CA SER A 52 -6.96 6.64 -0.27
C SER A 52 -6.31 5.44 0.43
N GLN A 53 -5.21 4.92 -0.12
CA GLN A 53 -4.45 3.85 0.53
C GLN A 53 -3.47 4.47 1.52
N ILE A 54 -3.48 4.01 2.77
CA ILE A 54 -2.56 4.45 3.83
C ILE A 54 -1.76 3.27 4.37
N GLU A 55 -0.54 3.52 4.81
CA GLU A 55 0.31 2.55 5.48
C GLU A 55 0.42 2.90 6.96
N LEU A 56 0.21 1.91 7.82
CA LEU A 56 0.33 2.04 9.27
C LEU A 56 1.60 1.35 9.75
N SER A 57 2.50 2.12 10.35
CA SER A 57 3.67 1.63 11.08
C SER A 57 3.36 1.50 12.56
N LEU A 58 3.68 0.37 13.18
CA LEU A 58 3.38 0.10 14.58
C LEU A 58 4.65 0.03 15.41
N SER A 59 4.57 0.53 16.65
CA SER A 59 5.57 0.33 17.69
C SER A 59 4.90 0.30 19.05
N ALA A 60 5.52 -0.37 20.02
CA ALA A 60 5.07 -0.38 21.40
C ALA A 60 6.23 -0.09 22.35
N SER A 61 5.90 0.37 23.55
CA SER A 61 6.88 0.61 24.60
C SER A 61 6.35 0.12 25.94
N ASN A 62 7.27 -0.32 26.80
CA ASN A 62 6.98 -0.82 28.15
C ASN A 62 5.90 -1.90 28.17
N LEU A 63 5.96 -2.85 27.23
CA LEU A 63 5.09 -4.02 27.27
C LEU A 63 5.33 -4.81 28.55
N ILE A 64 4.25 -5.38 29.08
CA ILE A 64 4.33 -6.23 30.27
C ILE A 64 5.11 -7.48 29.90
N ASP A 65 6.17 -7.75 30.67
CA ASP A 65 6.92 -8.99 30.54
C ASP A 65 6.07 -10.16 31.07
N ARG A 66 5.88 -11.17 30.24
CA ARG A 66 5.08 -12.36 30.56
C ARG A 66 5.94 -13.61 30.69
N ASP A 67 7.23 -13.51 30.36
CA ASP A 67 8.16 -14.62 30.39
C ASP A 67 8.90 -14.69 31.74
N ILE A 68 9.31 -15.89 32.13
CA ILE A 68 9.98 -16.15 33.42
C ILE A 68 11.50 -16.06 33.27
N THR A 69 12.03 -16.51 32.13
CA THR A 69 13.48 -16.67 31.87
C THR A 69 13.99 -15.81 30.72
N SER A 70 13.11 -15.08 30.04
CA SER A 70 13.36 -14.24 28.85
C SER A 70 12.52 -12.98 28.93
N LYS A 71 12.64 -12.10 27.92
CA LYS A 71 11.65 -11.06 27.66
C LYS A 71 10.60 -11.63 26.71
N SER A 72 9.37 -11.12 26.78
CA SER A 72 8.31 -11.44 25.83
C SER A 72 8.71 -11.28 24.35
N ASP A 73 8.05 -12.08 23.50
CA ASP A 73 8.14 -12.04 22.04
C ASP A 73 6.87 -11.40 21.41
N PRO A 74 6.75 -10.06 21.35
CA PRO A 74 5.51 -9.38 20.96
C PRO A 74 5.19 -9.43 19.45
N MET A 75 3.89 -9.49 19.15
CA MET A 75 3.28 -9.42 17.82
C MET A 75 1.99 -8.60 17.88
N ALA A 76 1.74 -7.73 16.90
CA ALA A 76 0.51 -6.96 16.79
C ALA A 76 -0.41 -7.54 15.72
N VAL A 77 -1.72 -7.56 16.00
CA VAL A 77 -2.78 -7.92 15.05
C VAL A 77 -3.78 -6.79 15.04
N MET A 78 -4.14 -6.31 13.87
CA MET A 78 -5.07 -5.19 13.70
C MET A 78 -6.40 -5.68 13.17
N TYR A 79 -7.49 -5.32 13.84
CA TYR A 79 -8.85 -5.70 13.48
C TYR A 79 -9.67 -4.48 13.05
N LEU A 80 -10.50 -4.65 12.01
CA LEU A 80 -11.58 -3.73 11.67
C LEU A 80 -12.85 -4.16 12.38
N ARG A 81 -13.46 -3.25 13.13
CA ARG A 81 -14.80 -3.48 13.68
C ARG A 81 -15.86 -3.10 12.64
N LYS A 82 -16.59 -4.10 12.14
CA LYS A 82 -17.74 -3.89 11.25
C LYS A 82 -18.93 -3.32 12.02
N LYS A 83 -19.89 -2.74 11.29
CA LYS A 83 -21.15 -2.23 11.86
C LYS A 83 -21.94 -3.31 12.60
N ASP A 84 -21.83 -4.55 12.15
CA ASP A 84 -22.48 -5.72 12.77
C ASP A 84 -21.80 -6.17 14.07
N GLY A 85 -20.72 -5.50 14.50
CA GLY A 85 -19.95 -5.83 15.70
C GLY A 85 -18.86 -6.88 15.48
N ASN A 86 -18.86 -7.55 14.33
CA ASN A 86 -17.82 -8.53 13.96
C ASN A 86 -16.46 -7.85 13.76
N LEU A 87 -15.40 -8.54 14.19
CA LEU A 87 -14.01 -8.14 13.97
C LEU A 87 -13.45 -8.86 12.75
N GLU A 88 -12.83 -8.12 11.85
CA GLU A 88 -12.14 -8.63 10.66
C GLU A 88 -10.65 -8.35 10.79
N GLU A 89 -9.80 -9.38 10.71
CA GLU A 89 -8.35 -9.21 10.74
C GLU A 89 -7.90 -8.52 9.45
N ILE A 90 -7.34 -7.32 9.57
CA ILE A 90 -6.82 -6.53 8.45
C ILE A 90 -5.37 -6.92 8.15
N GLY A 91 -4.61 -7.18 9.21
CA GLY A 91 -3.20 -7.48 9.09
C GLY A 91 -2.58 -7.87 10.42
N ARG A 92 -1.40 -8.45 10.32
CA ARG A 92 -0.59 -8.95 11.43
C ARG A 92 0.86 -8.59 11.15
N THR A 93 1.60 -8.22 12.19
CA THR A 93 3.03 -7.93 12.08
C THR A 93 3.87 -9.19 12.30
N GLU A 94 5.16 -9.07 12.08
CA GLU A 94 6.11 -10.07 12.52
C GLU A 94 6.16 -10.20 14.06
N VAL A 95 6.71 -11.32 14.53
CA VAL A 95 7.04 -11.53 15.94
C VAL A 95 8.45 -10.99 16.18
N ILE A 96 8.62 -10.09 17.13
CA ILE A 96 9.94 -9.59 17.55
C ILE A 96 10.38 -10.37 18.78
N LEU A 97 11.56 -10.99 18.72
CA LEU A 97 12.05 -11.81 19.83
C LEU A 97 12.66 -10.96 20.95
N ASN A 98 12.41 -11.34 22.21
CA ASN A 98 13.02 -10.81 23.42
C ASN A 98 12.98 -9.28 23.55
N SER A 99 11.83 -8.65 23.32
CA SER A 99 11.69 -7.19 23.39
C SER A 99 10.40 -6.73 24.05
N LEU A 100 10.52 -5.80 24.99
CA LEU A 100 9.36 -5.09 25.58
C LEU A 100 9.10 -3.73 24.91
N ASN A 101 9.95 -3.35 23.95
CA ASN A 101 9.82 -2.12 23.17
C ASN A 101 9.94 -2.45 21.67
N PRO A 102 9.01 -3.23 21.11
CA PRO A 102 9.07 -3.63 19.72
C PRO A 102 8.84 -2.45 18.77
N ASN A 103 9.58 -2.44 17.67
CA ASN A 103 9.31 -1.60 16.51
C ASN A 103 9.17 -2.53 15.30
N TRP A 104 7.95 -2.73 14.84
CA TRP A 104 7.64 -3.65 13.75
C TRP A 104 7.97 -3.01 12.40
N ILE A 105 8.60 -3.79 11.52
CA ILE A 105 9.00 -3.39 10.17
C ILE A 105 7.83 -3.55 9.21
N GLU A 106 7.00 -4.59 9.40
CA GLU A 106 5.84 -4.83 8.57
C GLU A 106 4.80 -3.72 8.77
N LYS A 107 4.42 -3.08 7.66
CA LYS A 107 3.40 -2.03 7.65
C LYS A 107 2.07 -2.62 7.23
N ILE A 108 1.01 -2.20 7.91
CA ILE A 108 -0.35 -2.64 7.57
C ILE A 108 -1.00 -1.61 6.66
N THR A 109 -1.41 -2.05 5.48
CA THR A 109 -2.00 -1.18 4.47
C THR A 109 -3.52 -1.18 4.55
N VAL A 110 -4.14 0.00 4.63
CA VAL A 110 -5.58 0.17 4.83
C VAL A 110 -6.16 1.13 3.80
N SER A 111 -7.38 0.83 3.31
CA SER A 111 -8.15 1.74 2.46
C SER A 111 -8.94 2.74 3.31
N PHE A 112 -8.46 3.98 3.36
CA PHE A 112 -9.09 5.08 4.07
C PHE A 112 -10.26 5.69 3.27
N GLN A 113 -11.47 5.61 3.84
CA GLN A 113 -12.68 6.30 3.37
C GLN A 113 -13.02 7.47 4.30
N PHE A 114 -13.11 8.69 3.78
CA PHE A 114 -13.31 9.89 4.60
C PHE A 114 -14.72 9.97 5.19
N GLU A 115 -15.70 9.37 4.53
CA GLU A 115 -17.10 9.42 4.89
C GLU A 115 -17.52 8.38 5.94
N THR A 116 -16.65 7.42 6.28
CA THR A 116 -16.98 6.31 7.18
C THR A 116 -16.03 6.26 8.36
N VAL A 117 -16.60 6.11 9.57
CA VAL A 117 -15.84 5.80 10.78
C VAL A 117 -15.34 4.36 10.70
N GLN A 118 -14.03 4.20 10.50
CA GLN A 118 -13.34 2.91 10.51
C GLN A 118 -12.71 2.71 11.90
N THR A 119 -13.34 1.87 12.73
CA THR A 119 -12.82 1.60 14.08
C THR A 119 -11.82 0.46 14.01
N LEU A 120 -10.56 0.76 14.32
CA LEU A 120 -9.47 -0.20 14.41
C LEU A 120 -9.28 -0.63 15.87
N VAL A 121 -9.08 -1.92 16.09
CA VAL A 121 -8.87 -2.55 17.41
C VAL A 121 -7.61 -3.38 17.40
#